data_AF-A0A6A6NFV4-F1
#
_entry.id   AF-A0A6A6NFV4-F1
#
_cell.length_a   1.000
_cell.length_b   1.000
_cell.length_c   1.000
_cell.angle_alpha   90.00
_cell.angle_beta   90.00
_cell.angle_gamma   90.00
#
_symmetry.space_group_name_H-M   'P 1'
#
loop_
_entity.id
_entity.type
_entity.pdbx_description
1 polymer ?
#
loop_
_entity_poly.entity_id
_entity_poly.type
_entity_poly.pdbx_seq_one_letter_code
_entity_poly.pdbx_strand_id
1 'polypeptide(L)'
;MNENIRNVCESVIVLAVKVGIPEFLNGIGKGVEAHTAKLESEIGDFQKLLVARTLKLKKMGIPCQHRKLILNYAHKYRVGLWRPRDDLVKAK
;
A
#
# COMPACT_ATOMS: atom_id res chain seq x y z
N MET A 1 -8.26 23.00 2.79
CA MET A 1 -7.46 21.78 2.57
C MET A 1 -6.25 21.90 3.48
N ASN A 2 -6.12 21.03 4.49
CA ASN A 2 -5.24 21.29 5.63
C ASN A 2 -3.76 21.03 5.30
N GLU A 3 -2.97 22.10 5.37
CA GLU A 3 -1.51 22.16 5.16
C GLU A 3 -0.74 21.17 6.06
N ASN A 4 -1.33 20.81 7.21
CA ASN A 4 -0.79 19.82 8.15
C ASN A 4 -0.69 18.38 7.56
N ILE A 5 -1.56 18.02 6.61
CA ILE A 5 -1.51 16.71 5.94
C ILE A 5 -0.34 16.65 4.93
N ARG A 6 0.03 17.77 4.30
CA ARG A 6 1.15 17.84 3.36
C ARG A 6 2.48 17.64 4.10
N ASN A 7 2.65 18.27 5.26
CA ASN A 7 3.86 18.16 6.08
C ASN A 7 4.10 16.74 6.64
N VAL A 8 3.02 16.03 7.03
CA VAL A 8 3.10 14.61 7.43
C VAL A 8 3.45 13.72 6.22
N CYS A 9 2.92 14.03 5.04
CA CYS A 9 3.26 13.30 3.81
C CYS A 9 4.76 13.43 3.47
N GLU A 10 5.34 14.64 3.55
CA GLU A 10 6.77 14.88 3.29
C GLU A 10 7.70 14.15 4.26
N SER A 11 7.31 14.01 5.53
CA SER A 11 8.09 13.27 6.53
C SER A 11 8.00 11.74 6.34
N VAL A 12 6.89 11.24 5.79
CA VAL A 12 6.70 9.81 5.48
C VAL A 12 7.35 9.42 4.14
N ILE A 13 7.54 10.36 3.22
CA ILE A 13 8.16 10.14 1.91
C ILE A 13 9.60 9.61 2.03
N VAL A 14 10.38 10.04 3.03
CA VAL A 14 11.76 9.55 3.25
C VAL A 14 11.80 8.05 3.63
N LEU A 15 10.76 7.54 4.28
CA LEU A 15 10.64 6.12 4.69
C LEU A 15 10.05 5.23 3.58
N ALA A 16 9.30 5.82 2.65
CA ALA A 16 8.66 5.11 1.55
C ALA A 16 9.60 4.74 0.39
N VAL A 17 10.82 5.29 0.35
CA VAL A 17 11.79 5.07 -0.73
C VAL A 17 12.22 3.60 -0.86
N LYS A 18 11.91 2.75 0.12
CA LYS A 18 12.39 1.35 0.14
C LYS A 18 11.29 0.29 0.14
N VAL A 19 10.01 0.64 0.27
CA VAL A 19 8.90 -0.33 0.29
C VAL A 19 8.14 -0.26 -1.03
N GLY A 20 8.26 -1.31 -1.84
CA GLY A 20 7.51 -1.46 -3.08
C GLY A 20 6.04 -1.87 -2.87
N ILE A 21 5.24 -1.71 -3.92
CA ILE A 21 3.89 -2.32 -4.03
C ILE A 21 3.91 -3.83 -3.72
N PRO A 22 4.84 -4.65 -4.28
CA PRO A 22 4.90 -6.08 -3.97
C PRO A 22 5.15 -6.37 -2.49
N GLU A 23 6.11 -5.69 -1.87
CA GLU A 23 6.44 -5.87 -0.44
C GLU A 23 5.27 -5.50 0.46
N PHE A 24 4.58 -4.40 0.12
CA PHE A 24 3.39 -3.97 0.85
C PHE A 24 2.26 -5.00 0.78
N LEU A 25 1.97 -5.53 -0.41
CA LEU A 25 0.91 -6.53 -0.60
C LEU A 25 1.28 -7.87 0.05
N ASN A 26 2.54 -8.29 -0.04
CA ASN A 26 3.05 -9.48 0.63
C ASN A 26 2.93 -9.36 2.16
N GLY A 27 3.23 -8.17 2.72
CA GLY A 27 3.06 -7.91 4.15
C GLY A 27 1.59 -7.96 4.62
N ILE A 28 0.63 -7.60 3.76
CA ILE A 28 -0.80 -7.74 4.08
C ILE A 28 -1.22 -9.21 4.09
N GLY A 29 -0.74 -9.98 3.10
CA GLY A 29 -1.12 -11.37 2.85
C GLY A 29 -2.61 -11.55 2.53
N LYS A 30 -3.14 -12.75 2.80
CA LYS A 30 -4.56 -13.12 2.55
C LYS A 30 -4.96 -13.09 1.06
N GLY A 31 -4.04 -13.34 0.14
CA GLY A 31 -4.33 -13.48 -1.28
C GLY A 31 -4.42 -12.16 -2.04
N VAL A 32 -4.11 -11.03 -1.41
CA VAL A 32 -4.04 -9.72 -2.11
C VAL A 32 -2.80 -9.63 -2.99
N GLU A 33 -1.77 -10.44 -2.72
CA GLU A 33 -0.54 -10.55 -3.51
C GLU A 33 -0.80 -10.97 -4.97
N ALA A 34 -1.88 -11.71 -5.24
CA ALA A 34 -2.27 -12.10 -6.60
C ALA A 34 -2.71 -10.90 -7.47
N HIS A 35 -2.97 -9.73 -6.87
CA HIS A 35 -3.32 -8.50 -7.59
C HIS A 35 -2.13 -7.55 -7.78
N THR A 36 -0.92 -7.93 -7.37
CA THR A 36 0.29 -7.11 -7.46
C THR A 36 0.55 -6.65 -8.89
N ALA A 37 0.59 -7.56 -9.86
CA ALA A 37 0.86 -7.23 -11.26
C ALA A 37 -0.11 -6.19 -11.84
N LYS A 38 -1.40 -6.26 -11.46
CA LYS A 38 -2.41 -5.28 -11.91
C LYS A 38 -2.23 -3.92 -11.24
N LEU A 39 -1.89 -3.92 -9.95
CA LEU A 39 -1.64 -2.70 -9.19
C LEU A 39 -0.37 -2.00 -9.66
N GLU A 40 0.70 -2.75 -9.95
CA GLU A 40 1.92 -2.21 -10.52
C GLU A 40 1.69 -1.66 -11.93
N SER A 41 0.98 -2.37 -12.80
CA SER A 41 0.73 -1.88 -14.17
C SER A 41 -0.16 -0.63 -14.21
N GLU A 42 -1.12 -0.48 -13.31
CA GLU A 42 -2.15 0.55 -13.40
C GLU A 42 -1.91 1.76 -12.46
N ILE A 43 -1.31 1.51 -11.29
CA ILE A 43 -0.93 2.57 -10.35
C ILE A 43 0.54 2.94 -10.51
N GLY A 44 1.42 1.95 -10.67
CA GLY A 44 2.87 2.11 -10.87
C GLY A 44 3.66 2.67 -9.69
N ASP A 45 3.00 3.38 -8.78
CA ASP A 45 3.64 4.16 -7.74
C ASP A 45 3.01 3.84 -6.37
N PHE A 46 3.86 3.46 -5.43
CA PHE A 46 3.45 3.11 -4.07
C PHE A 46 2.77 4.29 -3.35
N GLN A 47 3.23 5.53 -3.54
CA GLN A 47 2.58 6.70 -2.94
C GLN A 47 1.16 6.87 -3.48
N LYS A 48 0.96 6.65 -4.79
CA LYS A 48 -0.37 6.70 -5.41
C LYS A 48 -1.28 5.58 -4.90
N LEU A 49 -0.74 4.42 -4.52
CA LEU A 49 -1.49 3.34 -3.89
C LEU A 49 -1.98 3.74 -2.48
N LEU A 50 -1.13 4.36 -1.67
CA LEU A 50 -1.47 4.77 -0.30
C LEU A 50 -2.52 5.88 -0.21
N VAL A 51 -2.64 6.70 -1.25
CA VAL A 51 -3.66 7.74 -1.38
C VAL A 51 -4.83 7.33 -2.29
N ALA A 52 -4.79 6.13 -2.86
CA ALA A 52 -5.82 5.65 -3.77
C ALA A 52 -7.19 5.52 -3.08
N ARG A 53 -8.26 5.72 -3.86
CA ARG A 53 -9.65 5.53 -3.42
C ARG A 53 -10.27 4.26 -4.01
N THR A 54 -11.34 3.79 -3.39
CA THR A 54 -12.05 2.54 -3.72
C THR A 54 -12.53 2.46 -5.17
N LEU A 55 -12.82 3.60 -5.81
CA LEU A 55 -13.22 3.65 -7.22
C LEU A 55 -12.11 3.20 -8.17
N LYS A 56 -10.85 3.60 -7.91
CA LYS A 56 -9.70 3.19 -8.73
C LYS A 56 -9.44 1.69 -8.59
N LEU A 57 -9.52 1.19 -7.35
CA LEU A 57 -9.42 -0.26 -7.09
C LEU A 57 -10.59 -1.07 -7.69
N LYS A 58 -11.78 -0.48 -7.80
CA LYS A 58 -12.96 -1.14 -8.41
C LYS A 58 -12.75 -1.35 -9.91
N LYS A 59 -12.22 -0.34 -10.61
CA LYS A 59 -11.98 -0.40 -12.05
C LYS A 59 -11.01 -1.52 -12.43
N MET A 60 -10.04 -1.81 -11.57
CA MET A 60 -9.07 -2.91 -11.72
C MET A 60 -9.65 -4.32 -11.47
N GLY A 61 -10.95 -4.44 -11.13
CA GLY A 61 -11.59 -5.72 -10.86
C GLY A 61 -11.19 -6.36 -9.54
N ILE A 62 -10.66 -5.60 -8.58
CA ILE A 62 -10.26 -6.14 -7.27
C ILE A 62 -11.52 -6.43 -6.43
N PRO A 63 -11.63 -7.63 -5.81
CA PRO A 63 -12.75 -7.99 -4.93
C PRO A 63 -12.97 -6.97 -3.81
N CYS A 64 -14.22 -6.81 -3.38
CA CYS A 64 -14.63 -5.94 -2.27
C CYS A 64 -13.78 -6.16 -1.00
N GLN A 65 -13.56 -7.43 -0.63
CA GLN A 65 -12.79 -7.81 0.56
C GLN A 65 -11.34 -7.35 0.46
N HIS A 66 -10.68 -7.59 -0.67
CA HIS A 66 -9.29 -7.18 -0.91
C HIS A 66 -9.15 -5.66 -0.94
N ARG A 67 -10.12 -4.94 -1.53
CA ARG A 67 -10.13 -3.46 -1.50
C ARG A 67 -10.17 -2.90 -0.09
N LYS A 68 -11.02 -3.47 0.78
CA LYS A 68 -11.11 -3.05 2.19
C LYS A 68 -9.79 -3.32 2.93
N LEU A 69 -9.15 -4.47 2.69
CA LEU A 69 -7.86 -4.80 3.28
C LEU A 69 -6.76 -3.82 2.86
N ILE A 70 -6.59 -3.60 1.55
CA ILE A 70 -5.58 -2.68 1.01
C ILE A 70 -5.74 -1.28 1.60
N LEU A 71 -6.97 -0.74 1.64
CA LEU A 71 -7.22 0.59 2.19
C LEU A 71 -6.98 0.67 3.71
N ASN A 72 -7.33 -0.37 4.47
CA ASN A 72 -7.09 -0.42 5.91
C ASN A 72 -5.59 -0.42 6.21
N TYR A 73 -4.83 -1.29 5.54
CA TYR A 73 -3.38 -1.37 5.72
C TYR A 73 -2.64 -0.14 5.17
N ALA A 74 -3.12 0.47 4.09
CA ALA A 74 -2.57 1.72 3.59
C ALA A 74 -2.74 2.85 4.61
N HIS A 75 -3.91 2.91 5.27
CA HIS A 75 -4.14 3.85 6.35
C HIS A 75 -3.21 3.57 7.54
N LYS A 76 -3.12 2.31 8.01
CA LYS A 76 -2.22 1.89 9.09
C LYS A 76 -0.74 2.22 8.79
N TYR A 77 -0.33 2.06 7.54
CA TYR A 77 1.02 2.42 7.08
C TYR A 77 1.26 3.92 7.17
N ARG A 78 0.31 4.73 6.70
CA ARG A 78 0.39 6.20 6.75
C ARG A 78 0.43 6.76 8.17
N VAL A 79 -0.25 6.11 9.12
CA VAL A 79 -0.24 6.52 10.55
C VAL A 79 0.86 5.83 11.36
N GLY A 80 1.71 5.01 10.74
CA GLY A 80 2.84 4.33 11.39
C GLY A 80 2.46 3.18 12.33
N LEU A 81 1.19 2.77 12.39
CA LEU A 81 0.70 1.69 13.27
C LEU A 81 1.10 0.29 12.76
N TRP A 82 1.43 0.17 11.48
CA TRP A 82 1.83 -1.08 10.85
C TRP A 82 2.89 -0.83 9.79
N ARG A 83 3.78 -1.80 9.60
CA ARG A 83 4.76 -1.82 8.54
C ARG A 83 4.82 -3.23 7.92
N PRO A 84 4.93 -3.34 6.59
CA PRO A 84 5.27 -4.61 5.96
C PRO A 84 6.57 -5.10 6.58
N ARG A 85 6.50 -6.25 7.24
CA ARG A 85 7.69 -6.92 7.72
C ARG A 85 8.20 -7.71 6.53
N ASP A 86 9.33 -7.27 6.00
CA ASP A 86 10.03 -8.00 4.97
C ASP A 86 10.65 -9.23 5.65
N ASP A 87 9.90 -10.32 5.73
CA ASP A 87 10.43 -11.62 6.15
C ASP A 87 11.37 -12.19 5.06
N LEU A 88 12.32 -11.39 4.56
CA LEU A 88 13.54 -11.87 3.90
C LEU A 88 14.57 -12.41 4.93
N VAL A 89 14.16 -12.61 6.19
CA VAL A 89 14.97 -13.28 7.22
C VAL A 89 14.66 -14.77 7.34
N LYS A 90 13.89 -15.36 6.42
CA LYS A 90 13.87 -16.83 6.24
C LYS A 90 14.84 -17.27 5.14
N ALA A 91 16.13 -17.21 5.46
CA ALA A 91 17.13 -18.08 4.84
C ALA A 91 18.37 -18.20 5.74
N LYS A 92 18.27 -19.00 6.80
CA LYS A 92 19.14 -20.18 6.98
C LYS A 92 18.50 -21.18 7.94
#